data_AF-A0A1F2TT60-F1
#
_entry.id   AF-A0A1F2TT60-F1
#
_cell.length_a   1.000
_cell.length_b   1.000
_cell.length_c   1.000
_cell.angle_alpha   90.00
_cell.angle_beta   90.00
_cell.angle_gamma   90.00
#
_symmetry.space_group_name_H-M   'P 1'
#
loop_
_entity.id
_entity.type
_entity.pdbx_description
1 polymer ?
#
loop_
_entity_poly.entity_id
_entity_poly.type
_entity_poly.pdbx_seq_one_letter_code
_entity_poly.pdbx_strand_id
1 'polypeptide(L)'
;MGSDTSALASWSPEEIALGRRWVQAWKNAGPELERIRRRELRQLDAYAAIALLSGPADYGEAPRAPKPTSGLIEQQRVFRKLRR
;
A
#
# COMPACT_ATOMS: atom_id res chain seq x y z
N MET A 1 -36.47 -6.33 13.42
CA MET A 1 -35.26 -6.50 14.23
C MET A 1 -34.69 -7.86 13.92
N GLY A 2 -33.69 -7.94 13.04
CA GLY A 2 -32.97 -9.20 12.81
C GLY A 2 -32.23 -9.56 14.08
N SER A 3 -32.23 -10.84 14.46
CA SER A 3 -31.51 -11.29 15.65
C SER A 3 -30.02 -11.03 15.47
N ASP A 4 -29.43 -10.21 16.35
CA ASP A 4 -27.98 -10.09 16.48
C ASP A 4 -27.42 -11.37 17.11
N THR A 5 -27.50 -12.46 16.34
CA THR A 5 -26.85 -13.70 16.71
C THR A 5 -25.35 -13.47 16.56
N SER A 6 -24.62 -13.62 17.67
CA SER A 6 -23.15 -13.49 17.70
C SER A 6 -22.53 -14.31 16.56
N ALA A 7 -21.56 -13.72 15.85
CA ALA A 7 -20.80 -14.42 14.81
C ALA A 7 -20.06 -15.67 15.33
N LEU A 8 -19.95 -15.81 16.67
CA LEU A 8 -19.35 -16.94 17.35
C LEU A 8 -20.39 -17.91 17.93
N ALA A 9 -21.68 -17.76 17.62
CA ALA A 9 -22.75 -18.59 18.18
C ALA A 9 -22.62 -20.08 17.82
N SER A 10 -21.94 -20.40 16.71
CA SER A 10 -21.63 -21.77 16.30
C SER A 10 -20.31 -22.30 16.85
N TRP A 11 -19.55 -21.51 17.61
CA TRP A 11 -18.22 -21.89 18.08
C TRP A 11 -18.30 -22.57 19.45
N SER A 12 -17.48 -23.61 19.62
CA SER A 12 -17.24 -24.23 20.91
C SER A 12 -16.47 -23.31 21.87
N PRO A 13 -16.53 -23.54 23.19
CA PRO A 13 -15.74 -22.79 24.16
C PRO A 13 -14.22 -22.86 23.90
N GLU A 14 -13.72 -23.99 23.39
CA GLU A 14 -12.31 -24.18 23.07
C GLU A 14 -11.88 -23.34 21.87
N GLU A 15 -12.71 -23.28 20.82
CA GLU A 15 -12.47 -22.43 19.64
C GLU A 15 -12.50 -20.95 20.03
N ILE A 16 -13.43 -20.54 20.89
CA ILE A 16 -13.47 -19.17 21.41
C ILE A 16 -12.20 -18.85 22.20
N ALA A 17 -11.74 -19.77 23.05
CA ALA A 17 -10.51 -19.60 23.83
C ALA A 17 -9.27 -19.51 22.91
N LEU A 18 -9.20 -20.35 21.88
CA LEU A 18 -8.15 -20.30 20.87
C LEU A 18 -8.18 -18.97 20.10
N GLY A 19 -9.36 -18.52 19.68
CA GLY A 19 -9.55 -17.23 19.01
C GLY A 19 -9.06 -16.07 19.88
N ARG A 20 -9.35 -16.07 21.18
CA ARG A 20 -8.85 -15.06 22.12
C ARG A 20 -7.32 -15.05 22.20
N ARG A 21 -6.67 -16.23 22.21
CA ARG A 21 -5.20 -16.32 22.19
C ARG A 21 -4.62 -15.72 20.92
N TRP A 22 -5.21 -16.00 19.76
CA TRP A 22 -4.79 -15.42 18.49
C TRP A 22 -4.98 -13.91 18.45
N VAL A 23 -6.12 -13.40 18.93
CA VAL A 23 -6.36 -11.96 19.04
C VAL A 23 -5.29 -11.31 19.91
N GLN A 24 -4.94 -11.92 21.05
CA GLN A 24 -3.90 -11.39 21.92
C GLN A 24 -2.51 -11.44 21.26
N ALA A 25 -2.19 -12.52 20.55
CA ALA A 25 -0.96 -12.64 19.78
C ALA A 25 -0.84 -11.52 18.73
N TRP A 26 -1.90 -11.25 17.97
CA TRP A 26 -1.93 -10.17 16.98
C TRP A 26 -1.85 -8.78 17.62
N LYS A 27 -2.52 -8.55 18.75
CA LYS A 27 -2.41 -7.29 19.51
C LYS A 27 -0.96 -7.01 19.94
N ASN A 28 -0.23 -8.05 20.32
CA ASN A 28 1.16 -7.92 20.74
C ASN A 28 2.11 -7.81 19.53
N ALA A 29 1.86 -8.58 18.48
CA ALA A 29 2.70 -8.60 17.28
C ALA A 29 2.57 -7.32 16.45
N GLY A 30 1.38 -6.71 16.38
CA GLY A 30 1.13 -5.53 15.57
C GLY A 30 2.12 -4.37 15.79
N PRO A 31 2.32 -3.90 17.04
CA PRO A 31 3.30 -2.86 17.34
C PRO A 31 4.74 -3.22 16.94
N GLU A 32 5.14 -4.48 17.16
CA GLU A 32 6.49 -4.94 16.79
C GLU A 32 6.69 -5.02 15.28
N LEU A 33 5.68 -5.52 14.56
CA LEU A 33 5.69 -5.53 13.09
C LEU A 33 5.76 -4.11 12.52
N GLU A 34 5.04 -3.16 13.11
CA GLU A 34 5.11 -1.76 12.69
C GLU A 34 6.50 -1.15 12.97
N ARG A 35 7.11 -1.49 14.12
CA ARG A 35 8.48 -1.08 14.43
C ARG A 35 9.48 -1.66 13.42
N ILE A 36 9.34 -2.94 13.07
CA ILE A 36 10.17 -3.62 12.07
C ILE A 36 9.98 -2.95 10.70
N ARG A 37 8.74 -2.77 10.25
CA ARG A 37 8.40 -2.10 8.99
C ARG A 37 9.06 -0.73 8.90
N ARG A 38 8.96 0.10 9.95
CA ARG A 38 9.59 1.44 9.97
C ARG A 38 11.10 1.39 9.88
N ARG A 39 11.73 0.41 10.54
CA ARG A 39 13.18 0.22 10.47
C ARG A 39 13.61 -0.18 9.06
N GLU A 40 12.91 -1.14 8.46
CA GLU A 40 13.18 -1.62 7.11
C GLU A 40 12.98 -0.52 6.06
N LEU A 41 11.90 0.28 6.16
CA LEU A 41 11.68 1.42 5.27
C LEU A 41 12.79 2.47 5.33
N ARG A 42 13.41 2.69 6.49
CA ARG A 42 14.55 3.62 6.63
C ARG A 42 15.85 3.06 6.04
N GLN A 43 15.97 1.74 5.99
CA GLN A 43 17.16 1.05 5.47
C GLN A 43 17.01 0.67 3.99
N LEU A 44 15.79 0.75 3.47
CA LEU A 44 15.46 0.42 2.09
C LEU A 44 16.12 1.43 1.14
N ASP A 45 16.86 0.91 0.16
CA ASP A 45 17.22 1.67 -1.02
C ASP A 45 15.97 1.86 -1.89
N ALA A 46 15.39 3.07 -1.82
CA ALA A 46 14.18 3.41 -2.54
C ALA A 46 14.38 3.32 -4.06
N TYR A 47 15.56 3.65 -4.58
CA TYR A 47 15.82 3.63 -6.01
C TYR A 47 15.95 2.20 -6.54
N ALA A 48 16.65 1.33 -5.80
CA ALA A 48 16.68 -0.10 -6.11
C ALA A 48 15.27 -0.72 -6.08
N ALA A 49 14.46 -0.35 -5.08
CA ALA A 49 13.08 -0.83 -4.97
C ALA A 49 12.19 -0.37 -6.15
N ILE A 50 12.31 0.90 -6.58
CA ILE A 50 11.58 1.41 -7.75
C ILE A 50 12.02 0.69 -9.03
N ALA A 51 13.31 0.43 -9.19
CA ALA A 51 13.86 -0.27 -10.35
C ALA A 51 13.30 -1.69 -10.51
N LEU A 52 13.02 -2.40 -9.41
CA LEU A 52 12.38 -3.72 -9.45
C LEU A 52 10.97 -3.69 -10.06
N LEU A 53 10.25 -2.58 -9.90
CA LEU A 53 8.88 -2.41 -10.43
C LEU A 53 8.86 -1.79 -11.83
N SER A 54 9.77 -0.86 -12.09
CA SER A 54 9.72 0.03 -13.25
C SER A 54 10.80 -0.25 -14.30
N GLY A 55 11.71 -1.19 -14.02
CA GLY A 55 12.88 -1.49 -14.82
C GLY A 55 14.12 -0.66 -14.42
N PRO A 56 15.32 -1.03 -14.90
CA PRO A 56 16.54 -0.30 -14.59
C PRO A 56 16.55 1.10 -15.24
N ALA A 57 16.82 2.13 -14.43
CA ALA A 57 17.01 3.51 -14.87
C ALA A 57 17.88 4.28 -13.84
N ASP A 58 18.37 5.47 -14.22
CA ASP A 58 18.93 6.42 -13.26
C ASP A 58 17.78 7.21 -12.61
N TYR A 59 17.45 6.85 -11.37
CA TYR A 59 16.41 7.51 -10.58
C TYR A 59 16.93 8.68 -9.73
N GLY A 60 18.25 8.91 -9.72
CA GLY A 60 18.85 10.11 -9.14
C GLY A 60 18.71 11.32 -10.07
N GLU A 61 18.58 11.08 -11.37
CA GLU A 61 18.26 12.11 -12.35
C GLU A 61 16.75 12.40 -12.40
N ALA A 62 16.40 13.69 -12.39
CA ALA A 62 15.02 14.09 -12.63
C ALA A 62 14.57 13.58 -14.01
N PRO A 63 13.29 13.14 -14.15
CA PRO A 63 12.76 12.78 -15.45
C PRO A 63 12.99 13.92 -16.44
N ARG A 64 13.46 13.61 -17.65
CA ARG A 64 13.64 14.65 -18.69
C ARG A 64 12.37 15.47 -18.80
N ALA A 65 12.52 16.79 -18.77
CA ALA A 65 11.41 17.71 -18.97
C ALA A 65 10.62 17.27 -20.22
N PRO A 66 9.27 17.23 -20.15
CA PRO A 66 8.46 16.91 -21.30
C PRO A 66 8.85 17.83 -22.45
N LYS A 67 9.28 17.25 -23.57
CA LYS A 67 9.58 18.06 -24.75
C LYS A 67 8.32 18.87 -25.11
N PRO A 68 8.46 20.07 -25.70
CA PRO A 68 7.31 20.84 -26.20
C PRO A 68 6.45 20.06 -27.20
N THR A 69 7.00 18.98 -27.78
CA THR A 69 6.38 18.03 -28.71
C THR A 69 6.04 16.68 -28.07
N SER A 70 6.12 16.54 -26.75
CA SER A 70 5.70 15.31 -26.06
C SER A 70 4.20 15.10 -26.20
N GLY A 71 3.79 13.83 -26.25
CA GLY A 71 2.37 13.46 -26.35
C GLY A 71 1.52 14.09 -25.24
N LEU A 72 2.07 14.23 -24.03
CA LEU A 72 1.38 14.86 -22.89
C LEU A 72 1.09 16.35 -23.13
N ILE A 73 2.05 17.09 -23.67
CA ILE A 73 1.87 18.52 -23.99
C ILE A 73 0.89 18.69 -25.16
N GLU A 74 0.94 17.81 -26.16
CA GLU A 74 -0.02 17.83 -27.26
C GLU A 74 -1.44 17.49 -26.79
N GLN A 75 -1.61 16.50 -25.92
CA GLN A 75 -2.90 16.16 -25.30
C GLN A 75 -3.48 17.36 -24.53
N GLN A 76 -2.67 18.04 -23.71
CA GLN A 76 -3.11 19.25 -23.01
C GLN A 76 -3.54 20.37 -23.98
N ARG A 77 -2.79 20.56 -25.08
CA ARG A 77 -3.12 21.54 -26.13
C ARG A 77 -4.47 21.21 -26.78
N VAL A 78 -4.73 19.94 -27.07
CA VAL A 78 -6.00 19.47 -27.63
C VAL A 78 -7.15 19.65 -26.63
N PHE A 79 -7.00 19.20 -25.38
CA PHE A 79 -8.04 19.34 -24.36
C PHE A 79 -8.39 20.80 -24.06
N ARG A 80 -7.41 21.71 -24.10
CA ARG A 80 -7.69 23.15 -23.97
C ARG A 80 -8.59 23.68 -25.08
N LYS A 81 -8.50 23.14 -26.30
CA LYS A 81 -9.38 23.51 -27.42
C LYS A 81 -10.79 22.94 -27.28
N LEU A 82 -10.92 21.79 -26.61
CA LEU A 82 -12.18 21.09 -26.38
C LEU A 82 -12.96 21.63 -25.16
N ARG A 83 -12.36 22.48 -24.31
CA ARG A 83 -13.02 23.18 -23.19
C ARG A 83 -13.95 24.32 -23.65
N ARG A 84 -14.68 24.13 -24.75
CA ARG A 84 -15.83 24.99 -25.10
C ARG A 84 -17.07 24.52 -24.36
#